data_AF-A0A7W8FRQ6-F1
#
_entry.id   AF-A0A7W8FRQ6-F1
#
_cell.length_a   1.000
_cell.length_b   1.000
_cell.length_c   1.000
_cell.angle_alpha   90.00
_cell.angle_beta   90.00
_cell.angle_gamma   90.00
#
_symmetry.space_group_name_H-M   'P 1'
#
loop_
_entity.id
_entity.type
_entity.pdbx_description
1 polymer ?
#
loop_
_entity_poly.entity_id
_entity_poly.type
_entity_poly.pdbx_seq_one_letter_code
_entity_poly.pdbx_strand_id
1 'polypeptide(L)' 'MPRRPTELTPVERRVATLAAEGMTNRDVAAALFISTKTVEANLSRVYRKLGIH' A
#
# COMPACT_ATOMS: atom_id res chain seq x y z
N MET A 1 17.39 -8.32 3.30
CA MET A 1 16.53 -7.79 4.38
C MET A 1 15.56 -6.79 3.77
N PRO A 2 14.25 -7.07 3.62
CA PRO A 2 13.31 -6.08 3.11
C PRO A 2 13.32 -4.88 4.06
N ARG A 3 13.60 -3.69 3.52
CA ARG A 3 13.84 -2.46 4.29
C ARG A 3 12.60 -2.05 5.06
N ARG A 4 12.83 -1.51 6.25
CA ARG A 4 11.83 -1.28 7.29
C ARG A 4 10.71 -0.34 6.79
N PRO A 5 9.42 -0.65 7.08
CA PRO A 5 8.27 0.20 6.74
C PRO A 5 8.18 1.53 7.52
N THR A 6 9.27 2.02 8.10
CA THR A 6 9.29 3.17 9.03
C THR A 6 9.04 4.54 8.38
N GLU A 7 9.05 4.65 7.05
CA GLU A 7 8.73 5.91 6.32
C GLU A 7 7.31 5.96 5.74
N LEU A 8 6.55 4.88 5.91
CA LEU A 8 5.17 4.82 5.45
C LEU A 8 4.24 5.38 6.50
N THR A 9 3.31 6.23 6.06
CA THR A 9 2.17 6.63 6.89
C THR A 9 1.37 5.40 7.32
N PRO A 10 0.57 5.47 8.40
CA PRO A 10 -0.23 4.34 8.85
C PRO A 10 -1.13 3.75 7.75
N VAL A 11 -1.67 4.61 6.88
CA VAL A 11 -2.51 4.21 5.74
C VAL A 11 -1.69 3.52 4.66
N GLU A 12 -0.55 4.10 4.26
CA GLU A 12 0.36 3.49 3.27
C GLU A 12 0.84 2.12 3.73
N ARG A 13 1.16 1.96 5.02
CA ARG A 13 1.53 0.67 5.59
C ARG A 13 0.38 -0.33 5.51
N ARG A 14 -0.84 0.08 5.89
CA ARG A 14 -2.02 -0.79 5.86
C ARG A 14 -2.27 -1.30 4.44
N VAL A 15 -2.23 -0.41 3.45
CA VAL A 15 -2.36 -0.73 2.03
C VAL A 15 -1.26 -1.69 1.57
N ALA A 16 0.00 -1.41 1.91
CA ALA A 16 1.14 -2.24 1.52
C ALA A 16 1.08 -3.64 2.16
N THR A 17 0.66 -3.75 3.42
CA THR A 17 0.50 -5.03 4.11
C THR A 17 -0.58 -5.88 3.46
N LEU A 18 -1.78 -5.33 3.23
CA LEU A 18 -2.88 -6.08 2.62
C LEU A 18 -2.55 -6.50 1.18
N ALA A 19 -1.88 -5.63 0.42
CA ALA A 19 -1.38 -5.99 -0.91
C ALA A 19 -0.30 -7.09 -0.86
N ALA A 20 0.59 -7.07 0.14
CA ALA A 20 1.60 -8.10 0.33
C ALA A 20 1.00 -9.46 0.77
N GLU A 21 -0.17 -9.45 1.40
CA GLU A 21 -0.95 -10.65 1.73
C GLU A 21 -1.67 -11.25 0.50
N GLY A 22 -1.54 -10.62 -0.67
CA GLY A 22 -2.12 -11.10 -1.93
C GLY A 22 -3.52 -10.56 -2.22
N MET A 23 -4.02 -9.61 -1.43
CA MET A 23 -5.30 -8.96 -1.70
C MET A 23 -5.22 -8.07 -2.95
N THR A 24 -6.30 -8.03 -3.74
CA THR A 24 -6.36 -7.12 -4.88
C THR A 24 -6.57 -5.69 -4.43
N ASN A 25 -6.21 -4.70 -5.26
CA ASN A 25 -6.48 -3.28 -4.97
C ASN A 25 -7.96 -3.00 -4.66
N ARG A 26 -8.87 -3.82 -5.21
CA ARG A 26 -10.31 -3.73 -4.99
C ARG A 26 -10.72 -4.23 -3.60
N ASP A 27 -10.12 -5.32 -3.15
CA ASP A 27 -10.37 -5.86 -1.81
C ASP A 27 -9.76 -4.96 -0.74
N VAL A 28 -8.56 -4.41 -0.99
CA VAL A 28 -7.93 -3.41 -0.12
C VAL A 28 -8.79 -2.14 -0.02
N ALA A 29 -9.33 -1.68 -1.15
CA ALA A 29 -10.24 -0.55 -1.21
C ALA A 29 -11.51 -0.79 -0.37
N ALA A 30 -12.10 -1.99 -0.48
CA ALA A 30 -13.26 -2.38 0.32
C ALA A 30 -12.93 -2.48 1.81
N ALA A 31 -11.79 -3.10 2.17
CA ALA A 31 -11.36 -3.28 3.56
C ALA A 31 -11.03 -1.96 4.27
N LEU A 32 -10.55 -0.97 3.52
CA LEU A 32 -10.18 0.35 4.04
C LEU A 32 -11.24 1.43 3.79
N PHE A 33 -12.38 1.08 3.17
CA PHE A 33 -13.46 2.00 2.81
C PHE A 33 -12.98 3.20 1.97
N ILE A 34 -12.07 2.96 1.03
CA ILE A 34 -11.51 3.97 0.12
C ILE A 34 -11.69 3.54 -1.34
N SER A 35 -11.46 4.46 -2.28
CA SER A 35 -11.49 4.12 -3.71
C SER A 35 -10.26 3.30 -4.11
N THR A 36 -10.40 2.45 -5.13
CA THR A 36 -9.26 1.74 -5.76
C THR A 36 -8.20 2.71 -6.25
N LYS A 37 -8.59 3.86 -6.80
CA LYS A 37 -7.68 4.92 -7.22
C LYS A 37 -6.84 5.47 -6.05
N THR A 38 -7.44 5.55 -4.86
CA THR A 38 -6.73 5.94 -3.63
C THR A 38 -5.71 4.87 -3.22
N VAL A 39 -6.07 3.58 -3.35
CA VAL A 39 -5.15 2.46 -3.10
C VAL A 39 -3.96 2.51 -4.06
N GLU A 40 -4.20 2.68 -5.36
CA GLU A 40 -3.16 2.80 -6.39
C GLU A 40 -2.22 3.99 -6.13
N ALA A 41 -2.77 5.14 -5.75
CA ALA A 41 -1.97 6.32 -5.40
C ALA A 41 -1.10 6.07 -4.16
N ASN A 42 -1.61 5.36 -3.15
CA ASN A 42 -0.83 4.98 -1.97
C ASN A 42 0.25 3.97 -2.34
N LEU A 43 -0.05 2.92 -3.11
CA LEU A 43 0.93 1.95 -3.58
C LEU A 43 2.04 2.60 -4.42
N SER A 44 1.68 3.55 -5.29
CA SER A 44 2.65 4.31 -6.08
C SER A 44 3.61 5.11 -5.19
N ARG A 45 3.09 5.74 -4.13
CA ARG A 45 3.93 6.44 -3.13
C ARG A 45 4.80 5.46 -2.34
N VAL A 46 4.25 4.32 -1.95
CA VAL A 46 4.96 3.24 -1.25
C VAL A 46 6.12 2.73 -2.10
N TYR A 47 5.88 2.35 -3.36
CA TYR A 47 6.92 1.86 -4.27
C TYR A 47 8.01 2.90 -4.50
N ARG A 48 7.63 4.17 -4.69
CA ARG A 48 8.58 5.28 -4.80
C ARG A 48 9.44 5.43 -3.55
N LYS A 49 8.85 5.35 -2.34
CA LYS A 49 9.58 5.42 -1.06
C LYS A 49 10.49 4.21 -0.84
N LEU A 50 10.07 3.03 -1.29
CA LEU A 50 10.86 1.81 -1.21
C LEU A 50 11.96 1.71 -2.28
N GLY A 51 11.96 2.63 -3.26
CA GLY A 51 12.90 2.63 -4.39
C GLY A 51 12.67 1.47 -5.36
N ILE A 52 11.42 1.01 -5.46
CA ILE A 52 11.01 -0.05 -6.40
C ILE A 52 10.50 0.66 -7.66
N HIS A 53 11.20 0.47 -8.78
CA HIS A 53 10.87 0.98 -10.11
C HIS A 53 10.67 -0.17 -11.08
#